data_AF-A0A1B6H8I2-F1
#
_entry.id   AF-A0A1B6H8I2-F1
#
_cell.length_a   1.000
_cell.length_b   1.000
_cell.length_c   1.000
_cell.angle_alpha   90.00
_cell.angle_beta   90.00
_cell.angle_gamma   90.00
#
_symmetry.space_group_name_H-M   'P 1'
#
loop_
_entity.id
_entity.type
_entity.pdbx_description
1 polymer ?
#
loop_
_entity_poly.entity_id
_entity_poly.type
_entity_poly.pdbx_seq_one_letter_code
_entity_poly.pdbx_strand_id
1 'polypeptide(L)'
;PESSVSAFDKHLMYIKERYGHQAIVNLLGTSLIGSKEGEAMLSQLFQSHHQKSQHHDDVPHIVFDYHQECRGGNTKNLSKLKAKVDIYLKAYSFFYAKDDEVLSEQRGTLRTNCLDCL
;
A
#
# COMPACT_ATOMS: atom_id res chain seq x y z
N PRO A 1 -8.16 19.11 -9.85
CA PRO A 1 -8.19 18.91 -8.37
C PRO A 1 -9.40 18.07 -7.91
N GLU A 2 -10.62 18.43 -8.31
CA GLU A 2 -11.84 17.72 -7.91
C GLU A 2 -12.00 16.34 -8.59
N SER A 3 -11.65 16.26 -9.88
CA SER A 3 -11.65 14.99 -10.64
C SER A 3 -10.73 13.92 -10.02
N SER A 4 -9.58 14.32 -9.48
CA SER A 4 -8.62 13.40 -8.85
C SER A 4 -9.16 12.76 -7.58
N VAL A 5 -9.98 13.47 -6.78
CA VAL A 5 -10.63 12.90 -5.58
C VAL A 5 -11.69 11.89 -6.00
N SER A 6 -12.56 12.24 -6.95
CA SER A 6 -13.59 11.33 -7.46
C SER A 6 -12.99 10.06 -8.09
N ALA A 7 -11.91 10.21 -8.85
CA ALA A 7 -11.20 9.08 -9.44
C ALA A 7 -10.55 8.19 -8.38
N PHE A 8 -9.99 8.79 -7.32
CA PHE A 8 -9.38 8.08 -6.21
C PHE A 8 -10.39 7.19 -5.47
N ASP A 9 -11.53 7.76 -5.09
CA ASP A 9 -12.59 7.03 -4.39
C ASP A 9 -13.16 5.89 -5.25
N LYS A 10 -13.45 6.17 -6.53
CA LYS A 10 -13.90 5.15 -7.48
C LYS A 10 -12.89 4.02 -7.63
N HIS A 11 -11.59 4.36 -7.66
CA HIS A 11 -10.54 3.36 -7.74
C HIS A 11 -10.52 2.49 -6.49
N LEU A 12 -10.52 3.08 -5.29
CA LEU A 12 -10.54 2.34 -4.02
C LEU A 12 -11.78 1.45 -3.89
N MET A 13 -12.97 1.96 -4.26
CA MET A 13 -14.19 1.17 -4.30
C MET A 13 -14.04 -0.05 -5.23
N TYR A 14 -13.58 0.17 -6.46
CA TYR A 14 -13.41 -0.90 -7.45
C TYR A 14 -12.44 -1.99 -6.99
N ILE A 15 -11.29 -1.62 -6.42
CA ILE A 15 -10.33 -2.63 -5.93
C ILE A 15 -10.85 -3.37 -4.70
N LYS A 16 -11.65 -2.71 -3.84
CA LYS A 16 -12.27 -3.35 -2.67
C LYS A 16 -13.31 -4.38 -3.07
N GLU A 17 -14.14 -4.05 -4.06
CA GLU A 17 -15.13 -4.98 -4.61
C GLU A 17 -14.45 -6.22 -5.22
N ARG A 18 -13.32 -6.02 -5.91
CA ARG A 18 -12.64 -7.10 -6.63
C ARG A 18 -11.71 -7.96 -5.76
N TYR A 19 -11.07 -7.37 -4.76
CA TYR A 19 -9.97 -8.01 -4.03
C TYR A 19 -10.17 -8.00 -2.50
N GLY A 20 -11.31 -7.54 -2.01
CA GLY A 20 -11.60 -7.45 -0.58
C GLY A 20 -10.87 -6.31 0.11
N HIS A 21 -10.49 -6.49 1.37
CA HIS A 21 -9.81 -5.47 2.17
C HIS A 21 -8.50 -5.01 1.51
N GLN A 22 -8.17 -3.73 1.64
CA GLN A 22 -7.00 -3.14 0.98
C GLN A 22 -6.08 -2.50 2.00
N ALA A 23 -4.78 -2.68 1.85
CA ALA A 23 -3.78 -1.86 2.53
C ALA A 23 -2.79 -1.32 1.49
N ILE A 24 -2.57 -0.01 1.52
CA ILE A 24 -1.59 0.66 0.66
C ILE A 24 -0.23 0.60 1.36
N VAL A 25 0.79 0.17 0.62
CA VAL A 25 2.20 0.24 1.03
C VAL A 25 2.92 1.19 0.09
N ASN A 26 3.29 2.36 0.60
CA ASN A 26 3.95 3.40 -0.16
C ASN A 26 5.45 3.40 0.15
N LEU A 27 6.23 3.00 -0.85
CA LEU A 27 7.67 2.80 -0.82
C LEU A 27 8.47 4.03 -1.30
N LEU A 28 7.78 5.06 -1.78
CA LEU A 28 8.38 6.24 -2.39
C LEU A 28 9.22 7.04 -1.39
N GLY A 29 10.27 7.68 -1.91
CA GLY A 29 11.01 8.70 -1.20
C GLY A 29 10.08 9.77 -0.64
N THR A 30 10.25 10.12 0.62
CA THR A 30 9.45 11.13 1.33
C THR A 30 10.20 12.45 1.50
N SER A 31 11.52 12.43 1.32
CA SER A 31 12.37 13.61 1.41
C SER A 31 12.35 14.38 0.09
N LEU A 32 12.10 15.69 0.14
CA LEU A 32 12.29 16.57 -1.02
C LEU A 32 13.77 16.75 -1.38
N ILE A 33 14.67 16.36 -0.48
CA ILE A 33 16.12 16.47 -0.63
C ILE A 33 16.66 15.05 -0.90
N GLY A 34 17.17 14.83 -2.11
CA GLY A 34 17.81 13.56 -2.50
C GLY A 34 16.86 12.41 -2.84
N SER A 35 15.54 12.63 -2.93
CA SER A 35 14.65 11.66 -3.60
C SER A 35 14.92 11.66 -5.11
N LYS A 36 14.69 10.52 -5.75
CA LYS A 36 14.51 10.49 -7.20
C LYS A 36 13.35 11.42 -7.58
N GLU A 37 13.48 12.05 -8.74
CA GLU A 37 12.64 13.14 -9.23
C GLU A 37 11.14 12.93 -8.94
N GLY A 38 10.54 13.80 -8.12
CA GLY A 38 9.08 13.84 -7.91
C GLY A 38 8.47 12.82 -6.95
N GLU A 39 9.22 11.83 -6.44
CA GLU A 39 8.67 10.80 -5.53
C GLU A 39 8.03 11.39 -4.27
N ALA A 40 8.70 12.36 -3.64
CA ALA A 40 8.20 13.00 -2.43
C ALA A 40 6.89 13.78 -2.67
N MET A 41 6.79 14.47 -3.80
CA MET A 41 5.57 15.17 -4.19
C MET A 41 4.43 14.19 -4.46
N LEU A 42 4.70 13.09 -5.19
CA LEU A 42 3.72 12.04 -5.47
C LEU A 42 3.24 11.37 -4.18
N SER A 43 4.16 11.05 -3.28
CA SER A 43 3.87 10.45 -1.98
C SER A 43 2.98 11.37 -1.13
N GLN A 44 3.29 12.67 -1.08
CA GLN A 44 2.49 13.66 -0.36
C GLN A 44 1.09 13.82 -0.96
N LEU A 45 0.98 13.91 -2.29
CA LEU A 45 -0.32 14.02 -2.97
C LEU A 45 -1.17 12.77 -2.75
N PHE A 46 -0.58 11.57 -2.84
CA PHE A 46 -1.31 10.33 -2.58
C PHE A 46 -1.80 10.27 -1.13
N GLN A 47 -0.96 10.60 -0.16
CA GLN A 47 -1.37 10.68 1.25
C GLN A 47 -2.49 11.72 1.45
N SER A 48 -2.40 12.89 0.83
CA SER A 48 -3.45 13.92 0.94
C SER A 48 -4.78 13.48 0.33
N HIS A 49 -4.76 12.82 -0.83
CA HIS A 49 -5.97 12.28 -1.45
C HIS A 49 -6.56 11.14 -0.62
N HIS A 50 -5.73 10.26 -0.08
CA HIS A 50 -6.14 9.18 0.81
C HIS A 50 -6.81 9.73 2.08
N GLN A 51 -6.23 10.71 2.75
CA GLN A 51 -6.80 11.35 3.94
C GLN A 51 -8.16 12.03 3.70
N LYS A 52 -8.43 12.46 2.47
CA LYS A 52 -9.70 13.08 2.07
C LYS A 52 -10.73 12.06 1.57
N SER A 53 -10.32 10.82 1.35
CA SER A 53 -11.20 9.76 0.86
C SER A 53 -12.14 9.29 1.96
N GLN A 54 -13.37 8.93 1.57
CA GLN A 54 -14.30 8.24 2.47
C GLN A 54 -13.79 6.85 2.91
N HIS A 55 -12.76 6.32 2.25
CA HIS A 55 -12.15 5.02 2.56
C HIS A 55 -10.90 5.14 3.45
N HIS A 56 -10.58 6.32 3.98
CA HIS A 56 -9.33 6.51 4.71
C HIS A 56 -9.25 5.66 6.00
N ASP A 57 -10.39 5.44 6.64
CA ASP A 57 -10.48 4.70 7.91
C ASP A 57 -10.30 3.19 7.72
N ASP A 58 -10.72 2.66 6.56
CA ASP A 58 -10.75 1.22 6.31
C ASP A 58 -9.71 0.72 5.29
N VAL A 59 -9.00 1.63 4.65
CA VAL A 59 -7.83 1.35 3.81
C VAL A 59 -6.59 1.98 4.45
N PRO A 60 -5.78 1.25 5.25
CA PRO A 60 -4.56 1.81 5.83
C PRO A 60 -3.54 2.20 4.76
N HIS A 61 -2.84 3.32 5.00
CA HIS A 61 -1.75 3.81 4.15
C HIS A 61 -0.42 3.75 4.92
N ILE A 62 0.38 2.75 4.59
CA ILE A 62 1.65 2.43 5.26
C ILE A 62 2.78 3.09 4.47
N VAL A 63 3.35 4.16 5.02
CA VAL A 63 4.50 4.85 4.42
C VAL A 63 5.81 4.23 4.93
N PHE A 64 6.69 3.88 4.00
CA PHE A 64 8.02 3.32 4.25
C PHE A 64 8.98 3.78 3.15
N ASP A 65 9.76 4.83 3.38
CA ASP A 65 10.73 5.33 2.42
C ASP A 65 11.84 4.30 2.17
N TYR A 66 11.72 3.51 1.10
CA TYR A 66 12.64 2.40 0.84
C TYR A 66 14.07 2.89 0.56
N HIS A 67 14.21 4.03 -0.11
CA HIS A 67 15.51 4.63 -0.42
C HIS A 67 16.29 5.01 0.84
N GLN A 68 15.60 5.56 1.85
CA GLN A 68 16.21 5.88 3.14
C GLN A 68 16.40 4.65 4.01
N GLU A 69 15.36 3.83 4.17
CA GLU A 69 15.39 2.70 5.09
C GLU A 69 16.31 1.57 4.61
N CYS A 70 16.49 1.41 3.30
CA CYS A 70 17.35 0.39 2.70
C CYS A 70 18.56 0.96 1.95
N ARG A 71 19.02 2.15 2.34
CA ARG A 71 20.18 2.82 1.74
C ARG A 71 21.41 1.90 1.70
N GLY A 72 22.10 1.89 0.55
CA GLY A 72 23.29 1.06 0.35
C GLY A 72 23.00 -0.44 0.32
N GLY A 73 21.75 -0.86 0.07
CA GLY A 73 21.34 -2.27 0.03
C GLY A 73 21.10 -2.90 1.39
N ASN A 74 21.11 -2.12 2.48
CA ASN A 74 20.92 -2.63 3.82
C ASN A 74 19.43 -2.93 4.12
N THR A 75 19.05 -4.20 4.09
CA THR A 75 17.65 -4.62 4.25
C THR A 75 17.19 -4.83 5.71
N LYS A 76 18.02 -4.52 6.71
CA LYS A 76 17.65 -4.72 8.14
C LYS A 76 16.34 -4.05 8.52
N ASN A 77 16.07 -2.88 7.94
CA ASN A 77 14.86 -2.11 8.22
C ASN A 77 13.58 -2.68 7.58
N LEU A 78 13.67 -3.69 6.71
CA LEU A 78 12.48 -4.41 6.21
C LEU A 78 11.71 -5.08 7.35
N SER A 79 12.36 -5.41 8.45
CA SER A 79 11.71 -5.89 9.67
C SER A 79 10.68 -4.90 10.22
N LYS A 80 10.93 -3.58 10.12
CA LYS A 80 9.99 -2.53 10.50
C LYS A 80 8.76 -2.55 9.60
N LEU A 81 8.96 -2.67 8.28
CA LEU A 81 7.87 -2.79 7.32
C LEU A 81 7.05 -4.05 7.60
N LYS A 82 7.73 -5.20 7.81
CA LYS A 82 7.08 -6.47 8.17
C LYS A 82 6.21 -6.32 9.40
N ALA A 83 6.70 -5.68 10.46
CA ALA A 83 5.93 -5.44 11.67
C ALA A 83 4.65 -4.61 11.41
N LYS A 84 4.73 -3.59 10.54
CA LYS A 84 3.57 -2.77 10.14
C LYS A 84 2.55 -3.56 9.31
N VAL A 85 3.01 -4.42 8.39
CA VAL A 85 2.11 -5.16 7.48
C VAL A 85 1.57 -6.46 8.06
N ASP A 86 2.17 -7.00 9.13
CA ASP A 86 1.87 -8.34 9.65
C ASP A 86 0.41 -8.52 10.07
N ILE A 87 -0.18 -7.47 10.66
CA ILE A 87 -1.59 -7.48 11.07
C ILE A 87 -2.53 -7.65 9.87
N TYR A 88 -2.18 -7.04 8.74
CA TYR A 88 -2.96 -7.11 7.51
C TYR A 88 -2.72 -8.41 6.78
N LEU A 89 -1.48 -8.91 6.74
CA LEU A 89 -1.17 -10.24 6.20
C LEU A 89 -1.99 -11.34 6.89
N LYS A 90 -2.10 -11.28 8.22
CA LYS A 90 -2.92 -12.21 9.00
C LYS A 90 -4.41 -12.02 8.73
N ALA A 91 -4.89 -10.78 8.72
CA ALA A 91 -6.31 -10.49 8.51
C ALA A 91 -6.79 -10.82 7.09
N TYR A 92 -5.94 -10.57 6.08
CA TYR A 92 -6.27 -10.74 4.67
C TYR A 92 -6.10 -12.18 4.21
N SER A 93 -5.29 -12.98 4.93
CA SER A 93 -5.08 -14.40 4.66
C SER A 93 -4.63 -14.68 3.22
N PHE A 94 -4.66 -15.95 2.84
CA PHE A 94 -4.40 -16.46 1.50
C PHE A 94 -5.45 -17.51 1.15
N PHE A 95 -5.63 -17.75 -0.14
CA PHE A 95 -6.46 -18.85 -0.60
C PHE A 95 -5.69 -20.17 -0.42
N TYR A 96 -6.33 -21.16 0.21
CA TYR A 96 -5.80 -22.50 0.35
C TYR A 96 -6.94 -23.51 0.24
N ALA A 97 -6.79 -24.45 -0.69
CA ALA A 97 -7.68 -25.59 -0.82
C ALA A 97 -6.86 -26.88 -0.81
N LYS A 98 -7.46 -27.92 -0.26
CA LYS A 98 -6.91 -29.27 -0.28
C LYS A 98 -7.99 -30.20 -0.80
N ASP A 99 -7.68 -30.93 -1.86
CA ASP A 99 -8.67 -31.70 -2.61
C ASP A 99 -9.83 -30.77 -3.05
N ASP A 100 -11.08 -31.16 -2.78
CA ASP A 100 -12.27 -30.35 -3.08
C ASP A 100 -12.70 -29.44 -1.92
N GLU A 101 -11.91 -29.35 -0.83
CA GLU A 101 -12.23 -28.54 0.34
C GLU A 101 -11.43 -27.22 0.36
N VAL A 102 -12.14 -26.10 0.42
CA VAL A 102 -11.54 -24.78 0.65
C VAL A 102 -11.30 -24.58 2.15
N LEU A 103 -10.02 -24.51 2.53
CA LEU A 103 -9.57 -24.40 3.92
C LEU A 103 -9.31 -22.94 4.35
N SER A 104 -9.03 -22.05 3.39
CA SER A 104 -8.88 -20.62 3.63
C SER A 104 -9.22 -19.84 2.36
N GLU A 105 -9.82 -18.67 2.54
CA GLU A 105 -10.06 -17.70 1.48
C GLU A 105 -9.19 -16.47 1.68
N GLN A 106 -8.74 -15.89 0.58
CA GLN A 106 -8.11 -14.57 0.60
C GLN A 106 -9.19 -13.51 0.75
N ARG A 107 -9.02 -12.63 1.74
CA ARG A 107 -9.97 -11.59 2.14
C ARG A 107 -9.47 -10.17 1.86
N GLY A 108 -8.24 -10.02 1.38
CA GLY A 108 -7.65 -8.73 1.09
C GLY A 108 -6.31 -8.78 0.37
N THR A 109 -5.80 -7.60 0.02
CA THR A 109 -4.51 -7.44 -0.67
C THR A 109 -3.70 -6.26 -0.11
N LEU A 110 -2.39 -6.44 -0.06
CA LEU A 110 -1.44 -5.33 0.06
C LEU A 110 -1.16 -4.78 -1.34
N ARG A 111 -1.26 -3.46 -1.52
CA ARG A 111 -0.95 -2.78 -2.80
C ARG A 111 0.24 -1.86 -2.64
N THR A 112 1.31 -2.16 -3.36
CA THR A 112 2.51 -1.32 -3.45
C THR A 112 2.42 -0.34 -4.62
N ASN A 113 3.03 0.83 -4.50
CA ASN A 113 3.19 1.75 -5.63
C ASN A 113 4.07 1.14 -6.74
N CYS A 114 3.79 1.50 -7.99
CA CYS A 114 4.65 1.26 -9.14
C CYS A 114 5.13 2.61 -9.66
N LEU A 115 6.41 2.91 -9.49
CA LEU A 115 7.05 4.15 -9.97
C LEU A 115 8.51 3.94 -10.35
N ASP A 116 9.14 2.87 -9.87
CA ASP A 116 10.46 2.39 -10.30
C ASP A 116 10.44 0.86 -10.48
N CYS A 117 11.28 0.39 -11.41
CA CYS A 117 11.37 -0.94 -12.02
C CYS A 117 11.45 -2.13 -11.03
N LEU A 118 10.71 -3.20 -11.39
CA LEU A 118 10.89 -4.57 -10.90
C LEU A 118 12.24 -5.14 -11.36
#